data_AF-A0A8B7DW17-F1
#
_entry.id   AF-A0A8B7DW17-F1
#
_cell.length_a   1.000
_cell.length_b   1.000
_cell.length_c   1.000
_cell.angle_alpha   90.00
_cell.angle_beta   90.00
_cell.angle_gamma   90.00
#
_symmetry.space_group_name_H-M   'P 1'
#
loop_
_entity.id
_entity.type
_entity.pdbx_description
1 polymer ?
#
loop_
_entity_poly.entity_id
_entity_poly.type
_entity_poly.pdbx_seq_one_letter_code
_entity_poly.pdbx_strand_id
1 'polypeptide(L)'
;MQRQNKDSSFNHHGPLQKNAHCAAEQKRRDAIKDGLVQLAKLVQQNHCEEDFKASKAQILQKAITCVNVLVEEQGHRTREIEDLEKHLTVLKMIQGSYEDLAKSVHVSHKNEINDEMKFAVFKYLMAILWESFNLTVIITDFSCLTSTVIAWIQAHCKPDIIRSNLVKSIRSVLGFS
;
A
#
# COMPACT_ATOMS: atom_id res chain seq x y z
N MET A 1 77.46 23.67 -72.14
CA MET A 1 76.12 23.44 -72.71
C MET A 1 75.13 23.24 -71.58
N GLN A 2 74.03 23.99 -71.66
CA GLN A 2 72.72 23.80 -71.02
C GLN A 2 72.56 23.96 -69.50
N ARG A 3 71.66 24.90 -69.19
CA ARG A 3 71.28 25.49 -67.91
C ARG A 3 70.38 24.56 -67.11
N GLN A 4 70.42 24.77 -65.80
CA GLN A 4 69.43 24.36 -64.81
C GLN A 4 67.98 24.55 -65.33
N ASN A 5 67.09 23.61 -65.02
CA ASN A 5 65.70 23.93 -64.79
C ASN A 5 65.27 23.36 -63.44
N LYS A 6 65.30 24.26 -62.46
CA LYS A 6 64.78 24.11 -61.11
C LYS A 6 63.43 24.81 -61.15
N ASP A 7 62.37 24.06 -61.44
CA ASP A 7 60.95 24.45 -61.29
C ASP A 7 60.15 23.18 -61.64
N SER A 8 59.40 22.54 -60.75
CA SER A 8 58.27 23.15 -60.10
C SER A 8 57.70 22.17 -59.06
N SER A 9 57.99 22.45 -57.81
CA SER A 9 57.09 22.10 -56.72
C SER A 9 55.82 22.92 -56.95
N PHE A 10 54.77 22.35 -57.55
CA PHE A 10 53.49 23.04 -57.73
C PHE A 10 52.39 22.21 -57.07
N ASN A 11 52.04 22.61 -55.85
CA ASN A 11 50.84 22.25 -55.13
C ASN A 11 49.61 22.27 -56.06
N HIS A 12 49.16 21.11 -56.54
CA HIS A 12 47.84 20.98 -57.15
C HIS A 12 46.89 20.29 -56.17
N HIS A 13 46.59 20.97 -55.06
CA HIS A 13 45.32 20.75 -54.37
C HIS A 13 44.20 21.23 -55.30
N GLY A 14 43.76 20.33 -56.18
CA GLY A 14 42.87 20.64 -57.31
C GLY A 14 41.47 21.06 -56.89
N PRO A 15 40.71 21.71 -57.80
CA PRO A 15 39.34 22.17 -57.57
C PRO A 15 38.39 21.06 -57.11
N LEU A 16 38.62 19.81 -57.51
CA LEU A 16 37.85 18.65 -57.05
C LEU A 16 38.00 18.40 -55.55
N GLN A 17 39.21 18.53 -55.01
CA GLN A 17 39.46 18.35 -53.57
C GLN A 17 38.85 19.49 -52.76
N LYS A 18 38.90 20.73 -53.28
CA LYS A 18 38.26 21.90 -52.66
C LYS A 18 36.74 21.76 -52.66
N ASN A 19 36.15 21.28 -53.74
CA ASN A 19 34.71 21.06 -53.86
C ASN A 19 34.24 19.93 -52.95
N ALA A 20 34.98 18.82 -52.88
CA ALA A 20 34.69 17.73 -51.94
C ALA A 20 34.78 18.20 -50.48
N HIS A 21 35.79 19.01 -50.14
CA HIS A 21 35.93 19.60 -48.81
C HIS A 21 34.76 20.55 -48.47
N CYS A 22 34.35 21.41 -49.41
CA CYS A 22 33.19 22.28 -49.22
C CYS A 22 31.89 21.49 -49.06
N ALA A 23 31.68 20.44 -49.85
CA ALA A 23 30.50 19.57 -49.74
C ALA A 23 30.46 18.82 -48.40
N ALA A 24 31.60 18.30 -47.94
CA ALA A 24 31.71 17.66 -46.64
C ALA A 24 31.44 18.64 -45.48
N GLU A 25 31.98 19.85 -45.54
CA GLU A 25 31.74 20.87 -44.53
C GLU A 25 30.29 21.37 -44.53
N GLN A 26 29.66 21.48 -45.71
CA GLN A 26 28.25 21.83 -45.82
C GLN A 26 27.37 20.75 -45.17
N LYS A 27 27.61 19.47 -45.49
CA LYS A 27 26.91 18.34 -44.85
C LYS A 27 27.07 18.35 -43.33
N ARG A 28 28.27 18.67 -42.82
CA ARG A 28 28.53 18.80 -41.38
C ARG A 28 27.71 19.93 -40.77
N ARG A 29 27.63 21.09 -41.42
CA ARG A 29 26.85 22.25 -40.97
C ARG A 29 25.35 21.97 -40.95
N ASP A 30 24.84 21.30 -41.98
CA ASP A 30 23.43 20.93 -42.08
C ASP A 30 23.05 19.96 -40.95
N ALA A 31 23.88 18.94 -40.69
CA ALA A 31 23.67 18.02 -39.57
C ALA A 31 23.64 18.73 -38.20
N ILE A 32 24.54 19.71 -37.97
CA ILE A 32 24.55 20.50 -36.73
C ILE A 32 23.30 21.39 -36.63
N LYS A 33 22.86 21.98 -37.74
CA LYS A 33 21.66 22.81 -37.77
C LYS A 33 20.42 21.97 -37.44
N ASP A 34 20.32 20.78 -38.00
CA ASP A 34 19.23 19.84 -37.71
C ASP A 34 19.25 19.40 -36.25
N GLY A 35 20.42 19.08 -35.69
CA GLY A 35 20.58 18.75 -34.28
C GLY A 35 20.15 19.89 -33.34
N LEU A 36 20.46 21.15 -33.68
CA LEU A 36 20.00 22.32 -32.92
C LEU A 36 18.49 22.52 -32.97
N VAL A 37 17.85 22.24 -34.12
CA VAL A 37 16.38 22.30 -34.25
C VAL A 37 15.73 21.22 -33.40
N GLN A 38 16.27 20.00 -33.40
CA GLN A 38 15.78 18.90 -32.55
C GLN A 38 15.96 19.22 -31.07
N LEU A 39 17.12 19.74 -30.68
CA LEU A 39 17.39 20.15 -29.30
C LEU A 39 16.42 21.24 -28.83
N ALA A 40 16.18 22.26 -29.66
CA ALA A 40 15.22 23.31 -29.34
C ALA A 40 13.81 22.76 -29.09
N LYS A 41 13.36 21.80 -29.92
CA LYS A 41 12.07 21.14 -29.74
C LYS A 41 11.98 20.36 -28.43
N LEU A 42 13.02 19.59 -28.08
CA LEU A 42 13.07 18.84 -26.82
C LEU A 42 13.03 19.77 -25.61
N VAL A 43 13.79 20.86 -25.64
CA VAL A 43 13.82 21.86 -24.56
C VAL A 43 12.46 22.54 -24.40
N GLN A 44 11.79 22.89 -25.50
CA GLN A 44 10.43 23.48 -25.48
C GLN A 44 9.41 22.52 -24.86
N GLN A 45 9.44 21.24 -25.24
CA GLN A 45 8.53 20.21 -24.72
C GLN A 45 8.66 20.01 -23.21
N ASN A 46 9.86 20.14 -22.65
CA ASN A 46 10.10 19.96 -21.21
C ASN A 46 9.87 21.24 -20.39
N HIS A 47 9.74 22.42 -21.00
CA HIS A 47 9.61 23.69 -20.30
C HIS A 47 8.27 24.43 -20.48
N CYS A 48 7.29 23.88 -21.22
CA CYS A 48 5.97 24.51 -21.42
C CYS A 48 6.04 26.00 -21.85
N GLU A 49 7.03 26.38 -22.65
CA GLU A 49 7.06 27.71 -23.27
C GLU A 49 6.66 27.58 -24.75
N GLU A 50 5.45 28.06 -25.09
CA GLU A 50 4.98 28.16 -26.46
C GLU A 50 5.76 29.25 -27.23
N ASP A 51 6.22 28.87 -28.42
CA ASP A 51 6.90 29.71 -29.41
C ASP A 51 8.20 30.41 -28.98
N PHE A 52 9.32 29.71 -29.18
CA PHE A 52 10.65 30.25 -28.90
C PHE A 52 11.52 30.40 -30.17
N LYS A 53 11.55 31.61 -30.74
CA LYS A 53 12.60 32.04 -31.68
C LYS A 53 13.85 32.46 -30.90
N ALA A 54 14.62 31.49 -30.41
CA ALA A 54 15.90 31.78 -29.76
C ALA A 54 17.08 31.74 -30.70
N SER A 55 18.09 32.55 -30.35
CA SER A 55 19.43 32.40 -30.90
C SER A 55 20.04 31.03 -30.54
N LYS A 56 21.01 30.57 -31.35
CA LYS A 56 21.73 29.30 -31.09
C LYS A 56 22.33 29.26 -29.68
N ALA A 57 22.84 30.39 -29.18
CA ALA A 57 23.41 30.48 -27.84
C ALA A 57 22.33 30.29 -26.75
N GLN A 58 21.15 30.88 -26.92
CA GLN A 58 20.05 30.73 -25.99
C GLN A 58 19.49 29.30 -25.95
N ILE A 59 19.40 28.62 -27.11
CA ILE A 59 19.00 27.20 -27.16
C ILE A 59 19.93 26.34 -26.31
N LEU A 60 21.25 26.54 -26.44
CA LEU A 60 22.24 25.78 -25.67
C LEU A 60 22.18 26.07 -24.17
N GLN A 61 22.00 27.34 -23.78
CA GLN A 61 21.88 27.71 -22.37
C GLN A 61 20.59 27.16 -21.73
N LYS A 62 19.47 27.21 -22.45
CA LYS A 62 18.23 26.59 -22.00
C LYS A 62 18.34 25.07 -21.93
N ALA A 63 19.06 24.44 -22.85
CA ALA A 63 19.31 23.00 -22.79
C ALA A 63 20.07 22.60 -21.52
N ILE A 64 21.10 23.36 -21.14
CA ILE A 64 21.84 23.14 -19.88
C ILE A 64 20.90 23.28 -18.69
N THR A 65 20.08 24.33 -18.67
CA THR A 65 19.10 24.57 -17.61
C THR A 65 18.08 23.42 -17.52
N CYS A 66 17.55 22.99 -18.66
CA CYS A 66 16.61 21.88 -18.77
C CYS A 66 17.19 20.58 -18.20
N VAL A 67 18.42 20.24 -18.56
CA VAL A 67 19.10 19.05 -18.04
C VAL A 67 19.23 19.13 -16.52
N ASN A 68 19.65 20.28 -15.99
CA ASN A 68 19.80 20.45 -14.54
C ASN A 68 18.45 20.29 -13.80
N VAL A 69 17.37 20.90 -14.32
CA VAL A 69 16.03 20.74 -13.73
C VAL A 69 15.58 19.29 -13.77
N LEU A 70 15.75 18.60 -14.90
CA LEU A 70 15.36 17.20 -15.04
C LEU A 70 16.14 16.28 -14.09
N VAL A 71 17.42 16.56 -13.85
CA VAL A 71 18.26 15.82 -12.88
C VAL A 71 17.77 16.05 -11.46
N GLU A 72 17.47 17.30 -11.07
CA GLU A 72 16.90 17.61 -9.75
C GLU A 72 15.55 16.93 -9.54
N GLU A 73 14.66 16.97 -10.54
CA GLU A 73 13.37 16.29 -10.48
C GLU A 73 13.52 14.77 -10.40
N GLN A 74 14.46 14.19 -11.15
CA GLN A 74 14.77 12.77 -11.06
C GLN A 74 15.23 12.42 -9.64
N GLY A 75 16.13 13.21 -9.06
CA GLY A 75 16.61 13.02 -7.68
C GLY A 75 15.51 13.20 -6.63
N HIS A 76 14.52 14.08 -6.86
CA HIS A 76 13.34 14.18 -6.01
C HIS A 76 12.48 12.92 -6.09
N ARG A 77 12.14 12.47 -7.31
CA ARG A 77 11.33 11.26 -7.51
C ARG A 77 12.00 10.01 -6.92
N THR A 78 13.31 9.88 -7.03
CA THR A 78 14.05 8.76 -6.41
C THR A 78 13.93 8.79 -4.88
N ARG A 79 14.09 9.96 -4.24
CA ARG A 79 13.92 10.09 -2.79
C ARG A 79 12.51 9.77 -2.32
N GLU A 80 11.49 10.18 -3.07
CA GLU A 80 10.09 9.87 -2.77
C GLU A 80 9.80 8.38 -2.85
N ILE A 81 10.36 7.67 -3.84
CA ILE A 81 10.26 6.22 -3.93
C ILE A 81 10.90 5.55 -2.70
N GLU A 82 12.10 5.95 -2.31
CA GLU A 82 12.78 5.41 -1.12
C GLU A 82 11.98 5.62 0.17
N ASP A 83 11.31 6.77 0.32
CA ASP A 83 10.46 7.05 1.47
C ASP A 83 9.20 6.17 1.47
N LEU A 84 8.53 6.03 0.31
CA LEU A 84 7.38 5.16 0.16
C LEU A 84 7.70 3.68 0.44
N GLU A 85 8.87 3.21 0.01
CA GLU A 85 9.34 1.84 0.30
C GLU A 85 9.57 1.61 1.80
N LYS A 86 10.12 2.61 2.51
CA LYS A 86 10.25 2.57 3.97
C LYS A 86 8.88 2.49 4.65
N HIS A 87 7.94 3.33 4.24
CA HIS A 87 6.56 3.30 4.77
C HIS A 87 5.87 1.95 4.50
N LEU A 88 6.00 1.40 3.29
CA LEU A 88 5.45 0.08 2.98
C LEU A 88 6.05 -1.02 3.87
N THR A 89 7.34 -0.95 4.15
CA THR A 89 8.03 -1.92 5.01
C THR A 89 7.47 -1.86 6.43
N VAL A 90 7.32 -0.67 7.00
CA VAL A 90 6.71 -0.45 8.32
C VAL A 90 5.27 -0.97 8.36
N LEU A 91 4.45 -0.62 7.36
CA LEU A 91 3.06 -1.07 7.29
C LEU A 91 2.95 -2.60 7.21
N LYS A 92 3.81 -3.26 6.43
CA LYS A 92 3.85 -4.73 6.35
C LYS A 92 4.24 -5.37 7.69
N MET A 93 5.18 -4.78 8.44
CA MET A 93 5.54 -5.27 9.78
C MET A 93 4.36 -5.14 10.77
N ILE A 94 3.66 -4.01 10.74
CA ILE A 94 2.47 -3.79 11.56
C ILE A 94 1.38 -4.79 11.19
N GLN A 95 1.11 -4.98 9.90
CA GLN A 95 0.15 -5.96 9.42
C GLN A 95 0.49 -7.37 9.92
N GLY A 96 1.74 -7.82 9.75
CA GLY A 96 2.18 -9.12 10.24
C GLY A 96 1.97 -9.29 11.74
N SER A 97 2.26 -8.26 12.53
CA SER A 97 2.04 -8.27 13.98
C SER A 97 0.55 -8.44 14.34
N TYR A 98 -0.35 -7.78 13.62
CA TYR A 98 -1.79 -7.95 13.81
C TYR A 98 -2.31 -9.32 13.35
N GLU A 99 -1.77 -9.86 12.26
CA GLU A 99 -2.12 -11.21 11.80
C GLU A 99 -1.70 -12.28 12.81
N ASP A 100 -0.52 -12.14 13.41
CA ASP A 100 -0.05 -13.07 14.44
C ASP A 100 -0.87 -12.94 15.73
N LEU A 101 -1.25 -11.71 16.10
CA LEU A 101 -2.19 -11.48 17.20
C LEU A 101 -3.55 -12.16 16.91
N ALA A 102 -4.11 -11.96 15.71
CA ALA A 102 -5.39 -12.57 15.32
C ALA A 102 -5.33 -14.10 15.33
N LYS A 103 -4.23 -14.69 14.85
CA LYS A 103 -4.01 -16.15 14.92
C LYS A 103 -3.92 -16.63 16.37
N SER A 104 -3.20 -15.92 17.25
CA SER A 104 -3.09 -16.30 18.66
C SER A 104 -4.44 -16.23 19.40
N VAL A 105 -5.25 -15.21 19.11
CA VAL A 105 -6.62 -15.08 19.63
C VAL A 105 -7.51 -16.19 19.09
N HIS A 106 -7.40 -16.54 17.80
CA HIS A 106 -8.17 -17.64 17.22
C HIS A 106 -7.76 -19.01 17.78
N VAL A 107 -6.47 -19.23 18.05
CA VAL A 107 -6.00 -20.44 18.77
C VAL A 107 -6.54 -20.47 20.20
N SER A 108 -6.60 -19.32 20.88
CA SER A 108 -7.24 -19.21 22.21
C SER A 108 -8.75 -19.48 22.16
N HIS A 109 -9.44 -19.15 21.06
CA HIS A 109 -10.86 -19.45 20.88
C HIS A 109 -11.14 -20.89 20.41
N LYS A 110 -10.13 -21.65 19.95
CA LYS A 110 -10.26 -23.09 19.69
C LYS A 110 -10.22 -23.96 20.96
N ASN A 111 -9.97 -23.37 22.13
CA ASN A 111 -10.42 -23.96 23.40
C ASN A 111 -11.94 -23.73 23.56
N GLU A 112 -12.72 -24.07 22.52
CA GLU A 112 -14.15 -24.17 22.66
C GLU A 112 -14.40 -25.27 23.69
N ILE A 113 -14.98 -24.87 24.82
CA ILE A 113 -15.65 -25.78 25.74
C ILE A 113 -16.51 -26.68 24.84
N ASN A 114 -16.25 -28.00 24.87
CA ASN A 114 -16.96 -28.99 24.06
C ASN A 114 -18.47 -28.71 24.11
N ASP A 115 -19.17 -28.74 22.97
CA ASP A 115 -20.61 -28.46 22.93
C ASP A 115 -21.40 -29.41 23.83
N GLU A 116 -20.90 -30.64 24.03
CA GLU A 116 -21.44 -31.59 25.01
C GLU A 116 -21.37 -31.03 26.45
N MET A 117 -20.26 -30.38 26.79
CA MET A 117 -20.06 -29.76 28.09
C MET A 117 -20.98 -28.54 28.28
N LYS A 118 -21.15 -27.72 27.24
CA LYS A 118 -22.12 -26.61 27.25
C LYS A 118 -23.54 -27.14 27.46
N PHE A 119 -23.90 -28.23 26.77
CA PHE A 119 -25.21 -28.85 26.89
C PHE A 119 -25.44 -29.44 28.28
N ALA A 120 -24.45 -30.12 28.87
CA ALA A 120 -24.52 -30.65 30.22
C ALA A 120 -24.74 -29.55 31.28
N VAL A 121 -24.03 -28.42 31.15
CA VAL A 121 -24.20 -27.25 32.03
C VAL A 121 -25.61 -26.66 31.88
N PHE A 122 -26.11 -26.55 30.66
CA PHE A 122 -27.47 -26.08 30.40
C PHE A 122 -28.53 -27.00 31.01
N LYS A 123 -28.40 -28.32 30.84
CA LYS A 123 -29.33 -29.30 31.44
C LYS A 123 -29.41 -29.16 32.96
N TYR A 124 -28.26 -29.02 33.63
CA TYR A 124 -28.23 -28.87 35.09
C TYR A 124 -28.85 -27.54 35.53
N LEU A 125 -28.59 -26.44 34.80
CA LEU A 125 -29.24 -25.15 35.07
C LEU A 125 -30.77 -25.27 34.93
N MET A 126 -31.25 -25.92 33.88
CA MET A 126 -32.68 -26.15 33.66
C MET A 126 -33.29 -27.01 34.76
N ALA A 127 -32.58 -28.03 35.25
CA ALA A 127 -33.04 -28.87 36.36
C ALA A 127 -33.25 -28.05 37.65
N ILE A 128 -32.30 -27.17 38.01
CA ILE A 128 -32.43 -26.28 39.18
C ILE A 128 -33.66 -25.38 39.04
N LEU A 129 -33.82 -24.76 37.86
CA LEU A 129 -34.94 -23.85 37.63
C LEU A 129 -36.27 -24.59 37.67
N TRP A 130 -36.35 -25.77 37.06
CA TRP A 130 -37.53 -26.62 37.06
C TRP A 130 -37.95 -27.06 38.47
N GLU A 131 -36.99 -27.47 39.30
CA GLU A 131 -37.25 -27.84 40.69
C GLU A 131 -37.80 -26.65 41.48
N SER A 132 -37.18 -25.47 41.37
CA SER A 132 -37.68 -24.27 42.02
C SER A 132 -39.08 -23.86 41.54
N PHE A 133 -39.37 -24.08 40.26
CA PHE A 133 -40.69 -23.81 39.68
C PHE A 133 -41.75 -24.70 40.31
N ASN A 134 -41.51 -26.02 40.38
CA ASN A 134 -42.47 -26.97 40.97
C ASN A 134 -42.73 -26.73 42.46
N LEU A 135 -41.75 -26.20 43.18
CA LEU A 135 -41.91 -25.89 44.61
C LEU A 135 -42.67 -24.58 44.86
N THR A 136 -42.64 -23.63 43.92
CA THR A 136 -43.10 -22.25 44.15
C THR A 136 -44.37 -21.91 43.41
N VAL A 137 -44.59 -22.51 42.23
CA VAL A 137 -45.73 -22.18 41.37
C VAL A 137 -46.93 -23.05 41.73
N ILE A 138 -48.05 -22.38 42.00
CA ILE A 138 -49.30 -23.02 42.40
C ILE A 138 -50.31 -22.86 41.25
N ILE A 139 -50.95 -23.97 40.87
CA ILE A 139 -51.89 -24.03 39.74
C ILE A 139 -53.30 -24.31 40.25
N THR A 140 -53.89 -23.35 40.98
CA THR A 140 -55.27 -23.48 41.51
C THR A 140 -56.30 -22.73 40.68
N ASP A 141 -55.96 -21.53 40.23
CA ASP A 141 -56.79 -20.67 39.39
C ASP A 141 -55.88 -19.70 38.61
N PHE A 142 -56.44 -19.01 37.62
CA PHE A 142 -55.64 -18.15 36.74
C PHE A 142 -54.98 -16.97 37.49
N SER A 143 -55.64 -16.41 38.51
CA SER A 143 -55.09 -15.29 39.29
C SER A 143 -53.95 -15.75 40.19
N CYS A 144 -54.11 -16.89 40.85
CA CYS A 144 -53.07 -17.53 41.65
C CYS A 144 -51.86 -17.96 40.79
N LEU A 145 -52.11 -18.59 39.64
CA LEU A 145 -51.07 -19.01 38.71
C LEU A 145 -50.24 -17.82 38.23
N THR A 146 -50.90 -16.76 37.75
CA THR A 146 -50.21 -15.57 37.24
C THR A 146 -49.40 -14.89 38.33
N SER A 147 -49.95 -14.75 39.53
CA SER A 147 -49.26 -14.14 40.67
C SER A 147 -48.05 -14.97 41.13
N THR A 148 -48.18 -16.30 41.23
CA THR A 148 -47.11 -17.19 41.69
C THR A 148 -46.00 -17.38 40.65
N VAL A 149 -46.33 -17.43 39.36
CA VAL A 149 -45.34 -17.45 38.27
C VAL A 149 -44.54 -16.15 38.23
N ILE A 150 -45.20 -14.99 38.32
CA ILE A 150 -44.50 -13.70 38.34
C ILE A 150 -43.57 -13.60 39.54
N ALA A 151 -44.04 -14.00 40.73
CA ALA A 151 -43.22 -14.04 41.94
C ALA A 151 -42.01 -14.97 41.78
N TRP A 152 -42.19 -16.15 41.19
CA TRP A 152 -41.10 -17.08 40.91
C TRP A 152 -40.06 -16.50 39.94
N ILE A 153 -40.48 -15.89 38.82
CA ILE A 153 -39.57 -15.23 37.87
C ILE A 153 -38.75 -14.15 38.58
N GLN A 154 -39.41 -13.30 39.39
CA GLN A 154 -38.74 -12.23 40.12
C GLN A 154 -37.78 -12.73 41.20
N ALA A 155 -37.99 -13.93 41.74
CA ALA A 155 -37.12 -14.53 42.74
C ALA A 155 -35.96 -15.34 42.13
N HIS A 156 -36.20 -16.11 41.07
CA HIS A 156 -35.29 -17.14 40.57
C HIS A 156 -34.66 -16.83 39.20
N CYS A 157 -35.23 -15.92 38.41
CA CYS A 157 -34.75 -15.60 37.06
C CYS A 157 -34.01 -14.25 36.97
N LYS A 158 -33.59 -13.67 38.10
CA LYS A 158 -32.73 -12.47 38.10
C LYS A 158 -31.33 -12.79 37.57
N PRO A 159 -30.66 -11.84 36.88
CA PRO A 159 -29.34 -12.07 36.30
C PRO A 159 -28.31 -12.63 37.30
N ASP A 160 -28.28 -12.10 38.52
CA ASP A 160 -27.32 -12.52 39.55
C ASP A 160 -27.58 -13.95 40.05
N ILE A 161 -28.85 -14.33 40.17
CA ILE A 161 -29.28 -15.67 40.60
C ILE A 161 -28.99 -16.69 39.50
N ILE A 162 -29.30 -16.36 38.24
CA ILE A 162 -28.98 -17.21 37.09
C ILE A 162 -27.47 -17.41 36.98
N ARG A 163 -26.65 -16.35 37.12
CA ARG A 163 -25.19 -16.48 37.10
C ARG A 163 -24.68 -17.36 38.24
N SER A 164 -25.20 -17.19 39.45
CA SER A 164 -24.87 -18.06 40.59
C SER A 164 -25.20 -19.52 40.31
N ASN A 165 -26.40 -19.81 39.78
CA ASN A 165 -26.80 -21.17 39.42
C ASN A 165 -25.98 -21.73 38.27
N LEU A 166 -25.60 -20.92 37.28
CA LEU A 166 -24.73 -21.32 36.18
C LEU A 166 -23.33 -21.73 36.67
N VAL A 167 -22.75 -20.98 37.62
CA VAL A 167 -21.47 -21.34 38.25
C VAL A 167 -21.60 -22.66 39.01
N LYS A 168 -22.70 -22.88 39.73
CA LYS A 168 -23.00 -24.17 40.37
C LYS A 168 -23.12 -25.30 39.33
N SER A 169 -23.79 -25.06 38.20
CA SER A 169 -23.88 -26.02 37.10
C SER A 169 -22.50 -26.37 36.54
N ILE A 170 -21.66 -25.38 36.25
CA ILE A 170 -20.30 -25.59 35.75
C ILE A 170 -19.48 -26.43 36.74
N ARG A 171 -19.55 -26.08 38.03
CA ARG A 171 -18.87 -26.83 39.10
C ARG A 171 -19.34 -28.28 39.18
N SER A 172 -20.66 -28.52 39.10
CA SER A 172 -21.25 -29.86 39.14
C SER A 172 -20.85 -30.71 37.94
N VAL A 173 -20.81 -30.14 36.72
CA VAL A 173 -20.43 -30.90 35.51
C VAL A 173 -18.91 -31.16 35.48
N LEU A 174 -18.09 -30.27 36.03
CA LEU A 174 -16.64 -30.46 36.15
C LEU A 174 -16.21 -31.36 37.32
N GLY A 175 -17.15 -31.86 38.14
CA GLY A 175 -16.85 -32.81 39.22
C GLY A 175 -16.17 -32.21 40.45
N PHE A 176 -16.16 -30.88 40.60
CA PHE A 176 -15.66 -30.23 41.82
C PHE A 176 -16.78 -30.23 42.88
N SER A 177 -16.88 -31.31 43.65
CA SER A 177 -17.68 -31.36 44.89
C SER A 177 -17.10 -30.44 45.96
#